data_AF-A0A967F4W6-F1
#
_entry.id   AF-A0A967F4W6-F1
#
_cell.length_a   1.000
_cell.length_b   1.000
_cell.length_c   1.000
_cell.angle_alpha   90.00
_cell.angle_beta   90.00
_cell.angle_gamma   90.00
#
_symmetry.space_group_name_H-M   'P 1'
#
loop_
_entity.id
_entity.type
_entity.pdbx_description
1 polymer ?
#
loop_
_entity_poly.entity_id
_entity_poly.type
_entity_poly.pdbx_seq_one_letter_code
_entity_poly.pdbx_strand_id
1 'polypeptide(L)'
;MNIAISFDICRISFYNDLPAPPHYLEGKSMLNAFTDQSPRPPQETGWDENLSFNYREVDALWLARWTAESGWEPGQLYEHQGARIALSPGANVFHYGQAVFEGLKARRTQEGKIVLF
;
A
#
# COMPACT_ATOMS: atom_id res chain seq x y z
N MET A 1 -3.84 -7.60 20.76
CA MET A 1 -3.23 -6.71 19.75
C MET A 1 -3.85 -7.03 18.40
N ASN A 2 -4.61 -6.09 17.84
CA ASN A 2 -5.28 -6.20 16.53
C ASN A 2 -4.50 -5.33 15.54
N ILE A 3 -3.84 -5.94 14.57
CA ILE A 3 -3.29 -5.25 13.41
C ILE A 3 -4.33 -5.43 12.30
N ALA A 4 -4.98 -4.35 11.87
CA ALA A 4 -5.82 -4.41 10.68
C ALA A 4 -4.89 -4.43 9.46
N ILE A 5 -5.03 -5.44 8.61
CA ILE A 5 -4.34 -5.50 7.32
C ILE A 5 -5.44 -5.28 6.28
N SER A 6 -5.41 -4.12 5.61
CA SER A 6 -6.26 -3.85 4.46
C SER A 6 -5.55 -4.38 3.22
N PHE A 7 -6.25 -5.17 2.42
CA PHE A 7 -5.80 -5.52 1.07
C PHE A 7 -6.68 -4.78 0.08
N ASP A 8 -6.16 -3.73 -0.53
CA ASP A 8 -6.83 -3.05 -1.63
C ASP A 8 -6.43 -3.73 -2.95
N ILE A 9 -7.36 -4.45 -3.56
CA ILE A 9 -7.19 -4.95 -4.92
C ILE A 9 -7.85 -3.94 -5.85
N CYS A 10 -7.14 -2.86 -6.13
CA CYS A 10 -7.61 -1.91 -7.12
C CYS A 10 -7.21 -2.42 -8.52
N ARG A 11 -8.19 -2.89 -9.32
CA ARG A 11 -8.00 -3.05 -10.77
C ARG A 11 -7.98 -1.65 -11.38
N ILE A 12 -6.84 -0.99 -11.28
CA ILE A 12 -6.59 0.27 -11.98
C ILE A 12 -6.39 -0.11 -13.45
N SER A 13 -7.45 0.04 -14.24
CA SER A 13 -7.30 0.03 -15.69
C SER A 13 -6.55 1.31 -16.05
N PHE A 14 -5.23 1.22 -16.11
CA PHE A 14 -4.43 2.22 -16.80
C PHE A 14 -4.88 2.15 -18.26
N TYR A 15 -5.45 3.23 -18.79
CA TYR A 15 -5.42 3.43 -20.23
C TYR A 15 -3.93 3.49 -20.61
N ASN A 16 -3.38 2.34 -21.00
CA ASN A 16 -2.10 2.25 -21.67
C ASN A 16 -2.25 3.10 -22.93
N ASP A 17 -1.44 4.17 -23.04
CA ASP A 17 -0.98 4.80 -24.29
C ASP A 17 -0.44 6.23 -24.10
N LEU A 18 -0.39 6.79 -22.88
CA LEU A 18 0.26 8.09 -22.68
C LEU A 18 1.72 7.93 -22.23
N PRO A 19 2.70 8.55 -22.93
CA PRO A 19 4.07 8.64 -22.43
C PRO A 19 4.06 9.34 -21.08
N ALA A 20 4.96 8.94 -20.19
CA ALA A 20 5.12 9.60 -18.89
C ALA A 20 5.25 11.12 -19.13
N PRO A 21 4.38 11.96 -18.51
CA PRO A 21 4.42 13.39 -18.76
C PRO A 21 5.79 13.96 -18.33
N PRO A 22 6.33 14.94 -19.08
CA PRO A 22 7.74 15.36 -19.00
C PRO A 22 8.14 16.14 -17.73
N HIS A 23 7.30 16.14 -16.69
CA HIS A 23 7.49 16.96 -15.48
C HIS A 23 7.34 16.16 -14.17
N TYR A 24 7.69 14.86 -14.18
CA TYR A 24 8.10 14.23 -12.92
C TYR A 24 9.41 14.86 -12.48
N LEU A 25 9.41 15.42 -11.27
CA LEU A 25 10.60 15.94 -10.60
C LEU A 25 11.78 14.99 -10.84
N GLU A 26 12.80 15.47 -11.53
CA GLU A 26 14.00 14.71 -11.86
C GLU A 26 14.52 13.99 -10.62
N GLY A 27 14.51 12.66 -10.64
CA GLY A 27 15.38 11.84 -9.79
C GLY A 27 14.87 11.37 -8.42
N LYS A 28 13.58 11.50 -8.06
CA LYS A 28 13.03 10.80 -6.88
C LYS A 28 11.95 9.80 -7.27
N SER A 29 12.25 8.51 -7.08
CA SER A 29 11.23 7.46 -7.08
C SER A 29 10.16 7.82 -6.05
N MET A 30 8.89 7.80 -6.44
CA MET A 30 7.74 8.10 -5.55
C MET A 30 7.47 6.96 -4.55
N LEU A 31 8.16 5.83 -4.71
CA LEU A 31 8.09 4.64 -3.87
C LEU A 31 9.50 4.10 -3.66
N ASN A 32 9.89 3.89 -2.41
CA ASN A 32 11.15 3.25 -2.04
C ASN A 32 10.88 1.78 -1.72
N ALA A 33 11.71 0.86 -2.21
CA ALA A 33 11.60 -0.55 -1.86
C ALA A 33 11.80 -0.76 -0.35
N PHE A 34 10.91 -1.52 0.28
CA PHE A 34 11.05 -1.88 1.69
C PHE A 34 12.05 -3.03 1.83
N THR A 35 13.12 -2.80 2.61
CA THR A 35 14.22 -3.76 2.80
C THR A 35 14.56 -3.92 4.28
N ASP A 36 15.58 -4.71 4.59
CA ASP A 36 16.08 -4.84 5.96
C ASP A 36 16.70 -3.56 6.53
N GLN A 37 17.08 -2.63 5.65
CA GLN A 37 17.64 -1.33 6.03
C GLN A 37 16.58 -0.22 6.09
N SER A 38 15.33 -0.51 5.70
CA SER A 38 14.26 0.47 5.75
C SER A 38 13.96 0.90 7.19
N PRO A 39 13.56 2.16 7.40
CA PRO A 39 13.30 2.68 8.73
C PRO A 39 12.14 1.92 9.39
N ARG A 40 12.39 1.42 10.60
CA ARG A 40 11.40 0.77 11.46
C ARG A 40 11.31 1.58 12.74
N PRO A 41 10.41 2.57 12.84
CA PRO A 41 10.27 3.35 14.05
C PRO A 41 9.98 2.41 15.23
N PRO A 42 10.63 2.64 16.38
CA PRO A 42 10.37 1.83 17.56
C PRO A 42 8.91 2.00 17.98
N GLN A 43 8.30 0.91 18.46
CA GLN A 43 6.94 0.96 18.99
C GLN A 43 6.91 1.88 20.22
N GLU A 44 6.12 2.96 20.15
CA GLU A 44 5.96 3.89 21.25
C GLU A 44 5.35 3.21 22.50
N THR A 45 5.76 3.65 23.69
CA THR A 45 5.15 3.21 24.95
C THR A 45 3.68 3.66 25.00
N GLY A 46 2.75 2.77 25.39
CA GLY A 46 1.32 3.09 25.43
C GLY A 46 0.66 3.25 24.06
N TRP A 47 1.26 2.71 23.00
CA TRP A 47 0.74 2.79 21.62
C TRP A 47 -0.71 2.30 21.45
N ASP A 48 -1.17 1.42 22.35
CA ASP A 48 -2.51 0.85 22.34
C ASP A 48 -3.57 1.72 23.01
N GLU A 49 -3.17 2.66 23.88
CA GLU A 49 -4.08 3.57 24.59
C GLU A 49 -4.88 4.47 23.64
N ASN A 50 -4.28 4.80 22.49
CA ASN A 50 -4.85 5.68 21.48
C ASN A 50 -5.14 4.95 20.15
N LEU A 51 -5.39 3.64 20.17
CA LEU A 51 -5.82 2.91 18.98
C LEU A 51 -7.19 3.42 18.50
N SER A 52 -7.25 3.80 17.22
CA SER A 52 -8.47 4.24 16.57
C SER A 52 -8.55 3.68 15.15
N PHE A 53 -9.68 3.90 14.49
CA PHE A 53 -9.87 3.56 13.07
C PHE A 53 -9.37 4.65 12.12
N ASN A 54 -8.68 5.67 12.64
CA ASN A 54 -8.09 6.70 11.79
C ASN A 54 -6.90 6.15 11.02
N TYR A 55 -6.68 6.70 9.84
CA TYR A 55 -5.51 6.39 9.04
C TYR A 55 -4.22 6.67 9.81
N ARG A 56 -3.27 5.75 9.71
CA ARG A 56 -1.93 5.84 10.26
C ARG A 56 -0.94 5.30 9.25
N GLU A 57 0.18 5.99 9.08
CA GLU A 57 1.28 5.45 8.31
C GLU A 57 1.89 4.24 9.03
N VAL A 58 1.89 3.09 8.38
CA VAL A 58 2.65 1.88 8.76
C VAL A 58 4.01 1.84 8.07
N ASP A 59 4.83 0.85 8.39
CA ASP A 59 6.20 0.72 7.88
C ASP A 59 6.23 0.42 6.37
N ALA A 60 5.37 -0.49 5.90
CA ALA A 60 5.38 -0.98 4.54
C ALA A 60 3.98 -1.17 3.95
N LEU A 61 3.90 -1.06 2.63
CA LEU A 61 2.74 -1.42 1.82
C LEU A 61 3.16 -2.44 0.75
N TRP A 62 2.26 -3.33 0.35
CA TRP A 62 2.47 -4.21 -0.81
C TRP A 62 1.83 -3.58 -2.05
N LEU A 63 2.56 -3.57 -3.16
CA LEU A 63 2.04 -3.09 -4.45
C LEU A 63 2.35 -4.10 -5.55
N ALA A 64 1.34 -4.40 -6.36
CA ALA A 64 1.48 -5.19 -7.59
C ALA A 64 0.75 -4.47 -8.73
N ARG A 65 1.30 -4.55 -9.94
CA ARG A 65 0.72 -3.91 -11.13
C ARG A 65 0.11 -4.97 -12.04
N TRP A 66 -0.98 -4.60 -12.70
CA TRP A 66 -1.57 -5.40 -13.78
C TRP A 66 -1.62 -4.57 -15.07
N THR A 67 -1.33 -5.20 -16.20
CA THR A 67 -1.57 -4.63 -17.54
C THR A 67 -2.32 -5.64 -18.42
N ALA A 68 -2.97 -5.15 -19.49
CA ALA A 68 -3.69 -6.03 -20.41
C ALA A 68 -2.74 -6.95 -21.19
N GLU A 69 -1.51 -6.51 -21.40
CA GLU A 69 -0.50 -7.17 -22.23
C GLU A 69 0.33 -8.18 -21.42
N SER A 70 0.73 -7.82 -20.19
CA SER A 70 1.60 -8.65 -19.33
C SER A 70 0.87 -9.36 -18.19
N GLY A 71 -0.39 -9.06 -17.93
CA GLY A 71 -1.10 -9.58 -16.77
C GLY A 71 -0.56 -8.99 -15.47
N TRP A 72 -0.54 -9.80 -14.40
CA TRP A 72 0.00 -9.38 -13.10
C TRP A 72 1.53 -9.47 -13.10
N GLU A 73 2.18 -8.36 -12.78
CA GLU A 73 3.61 -8.32 -12.48
C GLU A 73 3.86 -8.81 -11.04
N PRO A 74 5.06 -9.34 -10.74
CA PRO A 74 5.44 -9.66 -9.37
C PRO A 74 5.30 -8.43 -8.47
N GLY A 75 4.54 -8.55 -7.39
CA GLY A 75 4.42 -7.48 -6.41
C GLY A 75 5.65 -7.36 -5.53
N GLN A 76 5.76 -6.21 -4.85
CA GLN A 76 6.87 -5.91 -3.95
C GLN A 76 6.39 -5.07 -2.75
N LEU A 77 7.11 -5.17 -1.63
CA LEU A 77 6.95 -4.27 -0.50
C LEU A 77 7.66 -2.94 -0.76
N TYR A 78 6.97 -1.84 -0.46
CA TYR A 78 7.49 -0.48 -0.48
C TYR A 78 7.34 0.17 0.88
N GLU A 79 8.22 1.11 1.21
CA GLU A 79 8.07 1.97 2.38
C GLU A 79 6.75 2.72 2.26
N HIS A 80 5.92 2.70 3.31
CA HIS A 80 4.62 3.38 3.29
C HIS A 80 4.69 4.82 3.79
N GLN A 81 5.62 5.12 4.70
CA GLN A 81 5.83 6.48 5.18
C GLN A 81 6.22 7.42 4.03
N GLY A 82 5.40 8.44 3.77
CA GLY A 82 5.65 9.38 2.68
C GLY A 82 5.44 8.82 1.27
N ALA A 83 4.95 7.58 1.14
CA ALA A 83 4.66 6.97 -0.15
C ALA A 83 3.62 7.78 -0.94
N ARG A 84 3.77 7.84 -2.26
CA ARG A 84 2.81 8.51 -3.14
C ARG A 84 2.50 7.61 -4.33
N ILE A 85 1.23 7.24 -4.46
CA ILE A 85 0.73 6.52 -5.64
C ILE A 85 0.24 7.58 -6.63
N ALA A 86 0.85 7.61 -7.81
CA ALA A 86 0.43 8.49 -8.89
C ALA A 86 -0.61 7.79 -9.78
N LEU A 87 -1.75 8.44 -9.99
CA LEU A 87 -2.84 7.95 -10.83
C LEU A 87 -3.18 9.00 -11.88
N SER A 88 -3.54 8.55 -13.09
CA SER A 88 -4.11 9.43 -14.10
C SER A 88 -5.41 10.06 -13.54
N PRO A 89 -5.66 11.36 -13.77
CA PRO A 89 -6.95 11.96 -13.45
C PRO A 89 -8.12 11.17 -14.04
N GLY A 90 -7.94 10.58 -15.24
CA GLY A 90 -8.93 9.74 -15.92
C GLY A 90 -9.06 8.30 -15.41
N ALA A 91 -8.42 7.92 -14.29
CA ALA A 91 -8.51 6.56 -13.78
C ALA A 91 -9.96 6.19 -13.41
N ASN A 92 -10.38 4.96 -13.76
CA ASN A 92 -11.76 4.49 -13.56
C ASN A 92 -12.17 4.46 -12.08
N VAL A 93 -11.21 4.33 -11.15
CA VAL A 93 -11.50 4.39 -9.71
C VAL A 93 -12.13 5.73 -9.31
N PHE A 94 -11.75 6.84 -9.95
CA PHE A 94 -12.27 8.18 -9.62
C PHE A 94 -13.62 8.46 -10.28
N HIS A 95 -13.90 7.87 -11.44
CA HIS A 95 -15.09 8.20 -12.24
C HIS A 95 -16.22 7.17 -12.09
N TYR A 96 -15.87 5.90 -11.93
CA TYR A 96 -16.81 4.78 -11.97
C TYR A 96 -16.69 3.87 -10.73
N GLY A 97 -15.87 4.25 -9.75
CA GLY A 97 -15.69 3.48 -8.51
C GLY A 97 -15.19 2.06 -8.78
N GLN A 98 -14.47 1.82 -9.88
CA GLN A 98 -14.00 0.50 -10.28
C GLN A 98 -12.83 0.05 -9.39
N ALA A 99 -13.13 -0.31 -8.15
CA ALA A 99 -12.20 -0.79 -7.15
C ALA A 99 -12.89 -1.82 -6.24
N VAL A 100 -12.09 -2.71 -5.65
CA VAL A 100 -12.53 -3.63 -4.60
C VAL A 100 -11.51 -3.58 -3.46
N PHE A 101 -11.98 -3.79 -2.24
CA PHE A 101 -11.13 -3.83 -1.05
C PHE A 101 -11.55 -5.00 -0.16
N GLU A 102 -10.59 -5.51 0.61
CA GLU A 102 -10.78 -6.55 1.61
C GLU A 102 -10.23 -6.10 2.95
N GLY A 103 -10.81 -6.60 4.03
CA GLY A 103 -10.41 -6.25 5.39
C GLY A 103 -10.24 -7.48 6.28
N LEU A 104 -9.01 -7.71 6.75
CA LEU A 104 -8.71 -8.75 7.73
C LEU A 104 -7.88 -8.23 8.90
N LYS A 105 -7.76 -9.04 9.95
CA LYS A 105 -7.02 -8.67 11.16
C LYS A 105 -5.98 -9.72 11.50
N ALA A 106 -4.74 -9.28 11.63
CA ALA A 106 -3.69 -10.03 12.30
C ALA A 106 -3.81 -9.87 13.83
N ARG A 107 -3.79 -10.98 14.56
CA ARG A 107 -3.84 -11.01 16.02
C ARG A 107 -2.64 -11.76 16.57
N ARG A 108 -2.05 -11.25 17.66
CA ARG A 108 -1.07 -11.98 18.45
C ARG A 108 -1.76 -12.84 19.49
N THR A 109 -1.47 -14.14 19.48
CA THR A 109 -1.98 -15.13 20.44
C THR A 109 -1.23 -15.05 21.77
N GLN A 110 -1.77 -15.68 22.82
CA GLN A 110 -1.07 -15.78 24.12
C GLN A 110 0.26 -16.53 24.01
N GLU A 111 0.39 -17.45 23.04
CA GLU A 111 1.63 -18.16 22.71
C GLU A 111 2.62 -17.32 21.86
N GLY A 112 2.31 -16.05 21.60
CA GLY A 112 3.15 -15.15 20.81
C GLY A 112 3.03 -15.30 19.28
N LYS A 113 2.30 -16.30 18.79
CA LYS A 113 2.05 -16.53 17.34
C LYS A 113 1.14 -15.46 16.74
N ILE A 114 1.35 -15.12 15.47
CA ILE A 114 0.44 -14.29 14.68
C ILE A 114 -0.57 -15.17 13.94
N VAL A 115 -1.86 -14.80 14.01
CA VAL A 115 -2.96 -15.45 13.27
C VAL A 115 -3.76 -14.42 12.49
N LEU A 116 -4.34 -14.82 11.36
CA LEU A 116 -5.20 -13.98 10.52
C LEU A 116 -6.65 -14.47 10.66
N PHE A 117 -7.59 -13.53 10.80
CA PHE A 117 -9.03 -13.74 10.75
C PHE A 117 -9.70 -12.58 10.03
#